data_AF-A0A5X7KAL3-F1
#
_entry.id   AF-A0A5X7KAL3-F1
#
_cell.length_a   1.000
_cell.length_b   1.000
_cell.length_c   1.000
_cell.angle_alpha   90.00
_cell.angle_beta   90.00
_cell.angle_gamma   90.00
#
_symmetry.space_group_name_H-M   'P 1'
#
loop_
_entity.id
_entity.type
_entity.pdbx_description
1 polymer ?
#
loop_
_entity_poly.entity_id
_entity_poly.type
_entity_poly.pdbx_seq_one_letter_code
_entity_poly.pdbx_strand_id
1 'polypeptide(L)'
;VIVLNSADDTGVQGDNMTNSTQPTFALQHIDDDAVRVTVSVEHGGVTTTFDATKGVGGWSFTPTGAWADGDYTLSVSVEDKAGNTSHSASLTVTVDTQIAINNIELVNDSGIPDDNLTNNVRPHFQVKVPTD
;
A
#
# COMPACT_ATOMS: atom_id res chain seq x y z
N VAL A 1 -13.24 1.64 12.80
CA VAL A 1 -12.21 2.31 11.95
C VAL A 1 -11.18 1.27 11.52
N ILE A 2 -10.66 1.34 10.30
CA ILE A 2 -9.53 0.52 9.84
C ILE A 2 -8.32 1.42 9.62
N VAL A 3 -7.13 0.97 10.03
CA VAL A 3 -5.86 1.67 9.83
C VAL A 3 -4.78 0.70 9.39
N LEU A 4 -3.88 1.16 8.51
CA LEU A 4 -2.64 0.44 8.20
C LEU A 4 -1.74 0.47 9.44
N ASN A 5 -1.10 -0.66 9.75
CA ASN A 5 -0.16 -0.71 10.85
C ASN A 5 1.07 0.14 10.51
N SER A 6 1.52 0.98 11.46
CA SER A 6 2.72 1.81 11.31
C SER A 6 4.01 1.04 10.96
N ALA A 7 4.07 -0.26 11.28
CA ALA A 7 5.20 -1.10 10.89
C ALA A 7 5.18 -1.49 9.40
N ASP A 8 4.00 -1.50 8.79
CA ASP A 8 3.80 -1.79 7.37
C ASP A 8 3.70 -0.50 6.53
N ASP A 9 3.46 0.66 7.14
CA ASP A 9 3.45 1.99 6.50
C ASP A 9 4.88 2.47 6.23
N THR A 10 5.49 1.93 5.18
CA THR A 10 6.91 2.06 4.87
C THR A 10 7.21 3.31 4.04
N GLY A 11 8.39 3.91 4.23
CA GLY A 11 8.75 5.15 3.55
C GLY A 11 8.32 6.35 4.40
N VAL A 12 7.18 6.97 4.09
CA VAL A 12 6.67 8.14 4.83
C VAL A 12 5.48 7.74 5.68
N GLN A 13 5.65 7.70 7.01
CA GLN A 13 4.53 7.38 7.90
C GLN A 13 3.35 8.35 7.73
N GLY A 14 2.16 7.77 7.62
CA GLY A 14 0.88 8.43 7.46
C GLY A 14 0.43 8.62 6.01
N ASP A 15 1.23 8.19 5.02
CA ASP A 15 0.86 8.26 3.61
C ASP A 15 0.03 7.05 3.14
N ASN A 16 -0.03 5.96 3.93
CA ASN A 16 -0.67 4.69 3.60
C ASN A 16 -0.03 3.97 2.40
N MET A 17 1.27 4.17 2.20
CA MET A 17 2.07 3.44 1.22
C MET A 17 2.88 2.34 1.90
N THR A 18 2.98 1.20 1.23
CA THR A 18 3.68 0.04 1.78
C THR A 18 4.43 -0.73 0.71
N ASN A 19 5.65 -1.15 1.03
CA ASN A 19 6.39 -2.15 0.24
C ASN A 19 6.15 -3.59 0.73
N SER A 20 5.26 -3.76 1.71
CA SER A 20 4.82 -5.06 2.20
C SER A 20 3.68 -5.57 1.33
N THR A 21 3.85 -6.75 0.73
CA THR A 21 2.80 -7.41 -0.05
C THR A 21 1.74 -8.08 0.83
N GLN A 22 1.94 -8.14 2.14
CA GLN A 22 0.97 -8.67 3.11
C GLN A 22 0.89 -7.73 4.32
N PRO A 23 0.42 -6.48 4.12
CA PRO A 23 0.36 -5.51 5.18
C PRO A 23 -0.67 -5.92 6.23
N THR A 24 -0.43 -5.52 7.48
CA THR A 24 -1.35 -5.75 8.59
C THR A 24 -2.18 -4.52 8.87
N PHE A 25 -3.47 -4.72 9.09
CA PHE A 25 -4.44 -3.68 9.41
C PHE A 25 -4.99 -3.88 10.81
N ALA A 26 -5.08 -2.80 11.56
CA ALA A 26 -5.75 -2.79 12.87
C ALA A 26 -7.17 -2.27 12.71
N LEU A 27 -8.13 -3.00 13.28
CA LEU A 27 -9.54 -2.62 13.28
C LEU A 27 -9.90 -2.11 14.68
N GLN A 28 -10.24 -0.83 14.78
CA GLN A 28 -10.48 -0.12 16.02
C GLN A 28 -11.95 0.26 16.18
N HIS A 29 -12.36 0.54 17.42
CA HIS A 29 -13.73 0.93 17.78
C HIS A 29 -14.77 -0.11 17.32
N ILE A 30 -14.48 -1.38 17.57
CA ILE A 30 -15.42 -2.49 17.40
C ILE A 30 -15.89 -2.86 18.80
N ASP A 31 -17.20 -2.86 18.99
CA ASP A 31 -17.82 -3.18 20.27
C ASP A 31 -17.61 -4.66 20.64
N ASP A 32 -17.63 -4.95 21.95
CA ASP A 32 -17.36 -6.30 22.47
C ASP A 32 -18.44 -7.33 22.11
N ASP A 33 -19.65 -6.87 21.78
CA ASP A 33 -20.79 -7.69 21.36
C ASP A 33 -20.83 -7.95 19.84
N ALA A 34 -19.82 -7.51 19.09
CA ALA A 34 -19.61 -7.92 17.71
C ALA A 34 -19.43 -9.43 17.60
N VAL A 35 -20.28 -10.07 16.80
CA VAL A 35 -20.25 -11.53 16.54
C VAL A 35 -19.56 -11.86 15.22
N ARG A 36 -19.57 -10.93 14.27
CA ARG A 36 -18.91 -11.09 12.96
C ARG A 36 -18.26 -9.78 12.54
N VAL A 37 -17.00 -9.86 12.14
CA VAL A 37 -16.24 -8.72 11.62
C VAL A 37 -15.61 -9.17 10.31
N THR A 38 -15.94 -8.47 9.23
CA THR A 38 -15.39 -8.75 7.90
C THR A 38 -14.70 -7.51 7.33
N VAL A 39 -13.72 -7.74 6.47
CA VAL A 39 -13.01 -6.71 5.72
C VAL A 39 -13.25 -6.94 4.24
N SER A 40 -13.82 -5.95 3.57
CA SER A 40 -13.96 -5.92 2.12
C SER A 40 -12.77 -5.18 1.54
N VAL A 41 -12.07 -5.82 0.60
CA VAL A 41 -10.91 -5.30 -0.12
C VAL A 41 -11.27 -5.20 -1.60
N GLU A 42 -11.23 -3.99 -2.14
CA GLU A 42 -11.40 -3.72 -3.56
C GLU A 42 -10.05 -3.43 -4.22
N HIS A 43 -9.79 -4.11 -5.33
CA HIS A 43 -8.65 -3.87 -6.19
C HIS A 43 -9.03 -4.11 -7.66
N GLY A 44 -8.70 -3.18 -8.55
CA GLY A 44 -9.00 -3.31 -9.99
C GLY A 44 -10.50 -3.48 -10.30
N GLY A 45 -11.39 -2.94 -9.45
CA GLY A 45 -12.85 -3.08 -9.58
C GLY A 45 -13.41 -4.43 -9.10
N VAL A 46 -12.59 -5.29 -8.49
CA VAL A 46 -13.03 -6.56 -7.88
C VAL A 46 -12.98 -6.43 -6.37
N THR A 47 -14.12 -6.66 -5.72
CA THR A 47 -14.22 -6.69 -4.25
C THR A 47 -14.19 -8.13 -3.74
N THR A 48 -13.30 -8.40 -2.79
CA THR A 48 -13.22 -9.67 -2.06
C THR A 48 -13.42 -9.41 -0.57
N THR A 49 -14.19 -10.26 0.10
CA THR A 49 -14.46 -10.13 1.54
C THR A 49 -13.74 -11.23 2.33
N PHE A 50 -13.13 -10.84 3.44
CA PHE A 50 -12.38 -11.69 4.34
C PHE A 50 -12.91 -11.56 5.78
N ASP A 51 -12.77 -12.61 6.58
CA ASP A 51 -13.03 -12.53 8.01
C ASP A 51 -11.83 -11.88 8.73
N ALA A 52 -12.13 -10.98 9.68
CA ALA A 52 -11.11 -10.42 10.55
C ALA A 52 -10.73 -11.40 11.67
N THR A 53 -9.54 -11.23 12.23
CA THR A 53 -9.03 -12.07 13.33
C THR A 53 -9.05 -11.29 14.64
N LYS A 54 -9.69 -11.83 15.68
CA LYS A 54 -9.66 -11.28 17.04
C LYS A 54 -8.45 -11.84 17.81
N GLY A 55 -7.50 -10.97 18.13
CA GLY A 55 -6.33 -11.28 18.95
C GLY A 55 -6.35 -10.58 20.30
N VAL A 56 -5.24 -10.68 21.04
CA VAL A 56 -5.08 -10.04 22.38
C VAL A 56 -5.12 -8.51 22.29
N GLY A 57 -4.67 -7.95 21.16
CA GLY A 57 -4.66 -6.50 20.91
C GLY A 57 -5.91 -5.94 20.22
N GLY A 58 -6.98 -6.75 20.11
CA GLY A 58 -8.19 -6.38 19.37
C GLY A 58 -8.30 -7.08 18.01
N TRP A 59 -9.09 -6.50 17.10
CA TRP A 59 -9.35 -7.06 15.79
C TRP A 59 -8.28 -6.62 14.77
N SER A 60 -7.88 -7.54 13.92
CA SER A 60 -6.85 -7.32 12.91
C SER A 60 -7.19 -8.03 11.61
N PHE A 61 -6.62 -7.57 10.51
CA PHE A 61 -6.71 -8.21 9.21
C PHE A 61 -5.33 -8.21 8.54
N THR A 62 -4.94 -9.37 8.02
CA THR A 62 -3.76 -9.53 7.17
C THR A 62 -4.19 -10.37 5.96
N PRO A 63 -3.88 -9.94 4.73
CA PRO A 63 -4.17 -10.73 3.54
C PRO A 63 -3.52 -12.12 3.60
N THR A 64 -4.23 -13.15 3.15
CA THR A 64 -3.71 -14.53 3.14
C THR A 64 -2.76 -14.82 1.98
N GLY A 65 -2.81 -13.97 0.94
CA GLY A 65 -1.94 -14.03 -0.22
C GLY A 65 -1.27 -12.69 -0.46
N ALA A 66 -0.09 -12.73 -1.08
CA ALA A 66 0.64 -11.54 -1.46
C ALA A 66 -0.17 -10.69 -2.46
N TRP A 67 -0.31 -9.42 -2.15
CA TRP A 67 -0.84 -8.39 -3.03
C TRP A 67 0.22 -7.99 -4.06
N ALA A 68 -0.25 -7.68 -5.27
CA ALA A 68 0.56 -7.04 -6.30
C ALA A 68 0.57 -5.53 -6.09
N ASP A 69 1.50 -4.83 -6.73
CA ASP A 69 1.54 -3.36 -6.68
C ASP A 69 0.23 -2.73 -7.20
N GLY A 70 -0.13 -1.59 -6.61
CA GLY A 70 -1.30 -0.81 -6.95
C GLY A 70 -2.15 -0.42 -5.75
N ASP A 71 -3.29 0.18 -6.04
CA ASP A 71 -4.20 0.71 -5.02
C ASP A 71 -5.20 -0.36 -4.55
N TYR A 72 -5.40 -0.38 -3.24
CA TYR A 72 -6.37 -1.23 -2.55
C TYR A 72 -7.27 -0.35 -1.69
N THR A 73 -8.58 -0.52 -1.82
CA THR A 73 -9.57 0.17 -0.98
C THR A 73 -10.20 -0.82 -0.02
N LEU A 74 -10.04 -0.58 1.27
CA LEU A 74 -10.53 -1.45 2.34
C LEU A 74 -11.70 -0.82 3.08
N SER A 75 -12.66 -1.63 3.50
CA SER A 75 -13.75 -1.24 4.41
C SER A 75 -14.10 -2.39 5.36
N VAL A 76 -14.60 -2.06 6.54
CA VAL A 76 -14.97 -3.04 7.57
C VAL A 76 -16.48 -3.08 7.71
N SER A 77 -17.04 -4.27 7.84
CA SER A 77 -18.43 -4.50 8.27
C SER A 77 -18.45 -5.27 9.58
N VAL A 78 -19.28 -4.82 10.52
CA VAL A 78 -19.45 -5.42 11.84
C VAL A 78 -20.91 -5.78 12.02
N GLU A 79 -21.18 -6.99 12.49
CA GLU A 79 -22.50 -7.50 12.87
C GLU A 79 -22.50 -7.86 14.36
N ASP A 80 -23.52 -7.42 15.10
CA ASP A 80 -23.71 -7.74 16.52
C ASP A 80 -24.64 -8.94 16.74
N LYS A 81 -24.77 -9.39 18.00
CA LYS A 81 -25.63 -10.52 18.36
C LYS A 81 -27.12 -10.28 18.09
N ALA A 82 -27.56 -9.03 18.03
CA ALA A 82 -28.93 -8.65 17.69
C ALA A 82 -29.17 -8.55 16.18
N GLY A 83 -28.12 -8.69 15.36
CA GLY A 83 -28.15 -8.58 13.91
C GLY A 83 -28.04 -7.13 13.39
N ASN A 84 -27.65 -6.16 14.23
CA ASN A 84 -27.36 -4.82 13.75
C ASN A 84 -26.03 -4.84 12.99
N THR A 85 -25.97 -4.10 11.87
CA THR A 85 -24.76 -3.99 11.05
C THR A 85 -24.26 -2.55 11.00
N SER A 86 -22.95 -2.39 11.06
CA SER A 86 -22.27 -1.10 10.93
C SER A 86 -21.07 -1.21 9.99
N HIS A 87 -20.71 -0.11 9.35
CA HIS A 87 -19.65 -0.04 8.35
C HIS A 87 -18.65 1.06 8.69
N SER A 88 -17.36 0.81 8.43
CA SER A 88 -16.33 1.84 8.55
C SER A 88 -16.30 2.76 7.33
N ALA A 89 -15.63 3.91 7.47
CA ALA A 89 -15.10 4.63 6.32
C ALA A 89 -14.12 3.74 5.54
N SER A 90 -13.96 4.02 4.25
CA SER A 90 -12.98 3.38 3.40
C SER A 90 -11.57 3.88 3.71
N LEU A 91 -10.59 2.98 3.64
CA LEU A 91 -9.16 3.27 3.71
C LEU A 91 -8.54 2.89 2.36
N THR A 92 -7.83 3.81 1.73
CA THR A 92 -7.04 3.53 0.52
C THR A 92 -5.58 3.33 0.92
N VAL A 93 -4.99 2.25 0.44
CA VAL A 93 -3.59 1.86 0.68
C VAL A 93 -2.97 1.53 -0.66
N THR A 94 -1.75 2.00 -0.87
CA THR A 94 -1.00 1.71 -2.10
C THR A 94 0.13 0.75 -1.77
N VAL A 95 0.14 -0.40 -2.44
CA VAL A 95 1.27 -1.34 -2.39
C VAL A 95 2.23 -0.96 -3.49
N ASP A 96 3.47 -0.69 -3.13
CA ASP A 96 4.55 -0.42 -4.07
C ASP A 96 5.84 -1.11 -3.60
N THR A 97 6.16 -2.22 -4.25
CA THR A 97 7.36 -3.01 -4.00
C THR A 97 8.53 -2.64 -4.90
N GLN A 98 8.33 -1.76 -5.88
CA GLN A 98 9.29 -1.51 -6.93
C GLN A 98 10.16 -0.28 -6.62
N ILE A 99 11.44 -0.40 -6.99
CA ILE A 99 12.34 0.74 -7.08
C ILE A 99 12.97 0.66 -8.47
N ALA A 100 12.53 1.52 -9.39
CA ALA A 100 13.03 1.53 -10.75
C ALA A 100 14.00 2.70 -10.99
N ILE A 101 15.22 2.38 -11.44
CA ILE A 101 16.10 3.34 -12.12
C ILE A 101 15.92 3.12 -13.62
N ASN A 102 15.18 4.02 -14.28
CA ASN A 102 14.80 3.82 -15.68
C ASN A 102 15.89 4.25 -16.65
N ASN A 103 16.68 5.27 -16.31
CA ASN A 103 17.71 5.77 -17.21
C ASN A 103 18.86 6.46 -16.45
N ILE A 104 20.07 6.30 -16.98
CA ILE A 104 21.24 7.10 -16.63
C ILE A 104 21.65 7.83 -17.91
N GLU A 105 21.46 9.14 -17.94
CA GLU A 105 21.71 9.98 -19.11
C GLU A 105 23.00 10.78 -18.92
N LEU A 106 23.86 10.83 -19.94
CA LEU A 106 24.99 11.75 -19.98
C LEU A 106 24.50 13.13 -20.42
N VAL A 107 24.32 14.03 -19.46
CA VAL A 107 23.69 15.35 -19.66
C VAL A 107 24.57 16.30 -20.46
N ASN A 108 25.89 16.10 -20.41
CA ASN A 108 26.87 16.94 -21.11
C ASN A 108 27.64 16.12 -22.16
N ASP A 109 26.89 15.40 -22.98
CA ASP A 109 27.44 14.76 -24.16
C ASP A 109 28.04 15.82 -25.12
N SER A 110 29.17 15.49 -25.75
CA SER A 110 29.90 16.45 -26.60
C SER A 110 30.27 15.83 -27.92
N GLY A 111 29.90 16.44 -29.04
CA GLY A 111 30.14 15.86 -30.36
C GLY A 111 28.84 15.40 -30.97
N ILE A 112 28.64 14.08 -31.10
CA ILE A 112 27.40 13.52 -31.63
C ILE A 112 26.42 13.35 -30.46
N PRO A 113 25.23 13.97 -30.49
CA PRO A 113 24.23 13.77 -29.43
C PRO A 113 23.83 12.30 -29.31
N ASP A 114 23.65 11.84 -28.07
CA ASP A 114 23.16 10.50 -27.70
C ASP A 114 24.11 9.34 -28.07
N ASP A 115 25.39 9.63 -28.38
CA ASP A 115 26.41 8.59 -28.59
C ASP A 115 27.17 8.22 -27.29
N ASN A 116 26.88 8.93 -26.20
CA ASN A 116 27.48 8.78 -24.88
C ASN A 116 29.00 9.07 -24.83
N LEU A 117 29.53 9.87 -25.76
CA LEU A 117 30.95 10.23 -25.82
C LEU A 117 31.16 11.72 -25.51
N THR A 118 31.64 12.02 -24.30
CA THR A 118 32.01 13.40 -23.92
C THR A 118 33.52 13.62 -23.78
N ASN A 119 34.00 14.78 -24.21
CA ASN A 119 35.35 15.29 -23.93
C ASN A 119 35.37 16.21 -22.68
N ASN A 120 34.23 16.34 -22.00
CA ASN A 120 34.15 17.13 -20.77
C ASN A 120 34.90 16.42 -19.64
N VAL A 121 35.86 17.11 -19.02
CA VAL A 121 36.66 16.61 -17.89
C VAL A 121 35.84 16.39 -16.60
N ARG A 122 34.56 16.80 -16.61
CA ARG A 122 33.56 16.56 -15.56
C ARG A 122 32.25 16.09 -16.21
N PRO A 123 32.16 14.81 -16.64
CA PRO A 123 30.91 14.28 -17.16
C PRO A 123 29.81 14.37 -16.09
N HIS A 124 28.63 14.83 -16.49
CA HIS A 124 27.47 14.99 -15.63
C HIS A 124 26.43 13.94 -16.04
N PHE A 125 26.06 13.11 -15.08
CA PHE A 125 25.04 12.09 -15.26
C PHE A 125 23.79 12.48 -14.50
N GLN A 126 22.63 12.30 -15.14
CA GLN A 126 21.34 12.42 -14.49
C GLN A 126 20.70 11.04 -14.40
N VAL A 127 20.30 10.68 -13.18
CA VAL A 127 19.48 9.50 -12.91
C VAL A 127 18.02 9.94 -12.96
N LYS A 128 17.20 9.29 -13.78
CA LYS A 128 15.75 9.48 -13.79
C LYS A 128 15.09 8.26 -13.16
N VAL A 129 14.35 8.50 -12.08
CA VAL A 129 13.40 7.57 -11.48
C VAL A 129 11.99 7.95 -11.95
N PRO A 130 11.05 7.00 -12.10
CA PRO A 130 9.66 7.35 -12.39
C PRO A 130 9.07 8.17 -11.24
N THR A 131 8.11 9.04 -11.57
CA THR A 131 7.21 9.64 -10.59
C THR A 131 6.03 8.69 -10.43
N ASP A 132 5.95 8.00 -9.30
CA ASP A 132 4.70 7.37 -8.85
C ASP A 132 3.73 8.44 -8.35
#